data_AF-A0A8H5L529-F1
#
_entry.id   AF-A0A8H5L529-F1
#
_cell.length_a   1.000
_cell.length_b   1.000
_cell.length_c   1.000
_cell.angle_alpha   90.00
_cell.angle_beta   90.00
_cell.angle_gamma   90.00
#
_symmetry.space_group_name_H-M   'P 1'
#
loop_
_entity.id
_entity.type
_entity.pdbx_description
1 polymer ?
#
loop_
_entity_poly.entity_id
_entity_poly.type
_entity_poly.pdbx_seq_one_letter_code
_entity_poly.pdbx_strand_id
1 'polypeptide(L)'
;MNVAIAGRPVGCLKSALRRTRLMRAFERRISSAAVEPVPKPILNAFSAEQRADLTKVSKFHIYPRVPSVRTTHPDPMPALLQKQLAKLDPTGARTRLFSREHADSAKVGDVLMVTTKGGEPFAGAFLQIRRRGQDTAIQLRGQMMKVGVEMWFKIYSPTVTGIDIIWRRPKRARRARLTYMRKPKHDMGSVDQMVFAWKKERYTLRSRATQSGKPSGRQHAKILGQKRK
;
A
#
# COMPACT_ATOMS: atom_id res chain seq x y z
N MET A 1 33.53 46.31 -22.73
CA MET A 1 34.24 45.01 -22.77
C MET A 1 34.32 44.49 -21.34
N ASN A 2 33.43 43.56 -20.96
CA ASN A 2 33.35 43.06 -19.59
C ASN A 2 34.03 41.70 -19.53
N VAL A 3 35.21 41.64 -18.92
CA VAL A 3 35.97 40.42 -18.69
C VAL A 3 35.48 39.77 -17.40
N ALA A 4 34.81 38.63 -17.50
CA ALA A 4 34.43 37.82 -16.35
C ALA A 4 35.66 37.10 -15.79
N ILE A 5 36.01 37.38 -14.53
CA ILE A 5 37.05 36.65 -13.80
C ILE A 5 36.43 35.33 -13.30
N ALA A 6 36.76 34.24 -13.99
CA ALA A 6 36.42 32.89 -13.57
C ALA A 6 37.28 32.48 -12.36
N GLY A 7 36.79 32.73 -11.15
CA GLY A 7 37.37 32.21 -9.92
C GLY A 7 37.30 30.68 -9.90
N ARG A 8 38.43 30.00 -10.10
CA ARG A 8 38.55 28.55 -9.92
C ARG A 8 38.42 28.21 -8.42
N PRO A 9 37.55 27.27 -8.01
CA PRO A 9 37.43 26.93 -6.60
C PRO A 9 38.67 26.17 -6.13
N VAL A 10 39.46 26.82 -5.28
CA VAL A 10 40.63 26.24 -4.55
C VAL A 10 40.26 25.11 -3.57
N GLY A 11 38.97 24.77 -3.44
CA GLY A 11 38.46 23.67 -2.62
C GLY A 11 38.88 22.27 -3.09
N CYS A 12 39.43 22.15 -4.29
CA CYS A 12 39.82 20.86 -4.89
C CYS A 12 41.24 20.40 -4.52
N LEU A 13 42.04 21.22 -3.83
CA LEU A 13 43.39 20.81 -3.45
C LEU A 13 43.39 19.64 -2.47
N LYS A 14 42.44 19.62 -1.51
CA LYS A 14 42.29 18.50 -0.57
C LYS A 14 41.84 17.22 -1.27
N SER A 15 40.97 17.31 -2.29
CA SER A 15 40.53 16.14 -3.07
C SER A 15 41.64 15.64 -4.01
N ALA A 16 42.42 16.54 -4.63
CA ALA A 16 43.58 16.19 -5.45
C ALA A 16 44.69 15.50 -4.63
N LEU A 17 45.03 16.03 -3.45
CA LEU A 17 46.01 15.41 -2.53
C LEU A 17 45.52 14.07 -1.99
N ARG A 18 44.21 13.89 -1.78
CA ARG A 18 43.64 12.61 -1.36
C ARG A 18 43.67 11.58 -2.50
N ARG A 19 43.45 12.02 -3.75
CA ARG A 19 43.55 11.18 -4.96
C ARG A 19 44.98 10.70 -5.22
N THR A 20 45.98 11.58 -5.08
CA THR A 20 47.40 11.21 -5.25
C THR A 20 47.90 10.25 -4.17
N ARG A 21 47.45 10.38 -2.92
CA ARG A 21 47.75 9.38 -1.87
C ARG A 21 47.12 8.02 -2.16
N LEU A 22 45.87 7.99 -2.65
CA LEU A 22 45.22 6.75 -3.05
C LEU A 22 45.93 6.09 -4.24
N MET A 23 46.40 6.88 -5.23
CA MET A 23 47.15 6.34 -6.36
C MET A 23 48.52 5.80 -5.96
N ARG A 24 49.28 6.49 -5.09
CA ARG A 24 50.54 5.94 -4.53
C ARG A 24 50.33 4.67 -3.70
N ALA A 25 49.21 4.58 -2.96
CA ALA A 25 48.87 3.38 -2.22
C ALA A 25 48.44 2.23 -3.15
N PHE A 26 47.85 2.56 -4.31
CA PHE A 26 47.46 1.60 -5.33
C PHE A 26 48.69 1.09 -6.11
N GLU A 27 49.60 1.97 -6.54
CA GLU A 27 50.85 1.60 -7.21
C GLU A 27 51.74 0.68 -6.36
N ARG A 28 51.84 0.92 -5.05
CA ARG A 28 52.55 0.00 -4.13
C ARG A 28 51.93 -1.39 -4.01
N ARG A 29 50.63 -1.55 -4.31
CA ARG A 29 49.98 -2.87 -4.29
C ARG A 29 50.18 -3.65 -5.57
N ILE A 30 50.59 -3.01 -6.67
CA ILE A 30 50.74 -3.65 -7.98
C ILE A 30 52.21 -4.03 -8.24
N SER A 31 53.16 -3.44 -7.51
CA SER A 31 54.61 -3.71 -7.67
C SER A 31 55.15 -4.85 -6.79
N SER A 32 54.31 -5.75 -6.27
CA SER A 32 54.81 -7.08 -5.93
C SER A 32 54.93 -7.81 -7.25
N ALA A 33 56.17 -8.11 -7.68
CA ALA A 33 56.42 -9.03 -8.77
C ALA A 33 55.45 -10.21 -8.64
N ALA A 34 54.70 -10.49 -9.70
CA ALA A 34 53.84 -11.67 -9.77
C ALA A 34 54.75 -12.89 -9.68
N VAL A 35 55.06 -13.31 -8.46
CA VAL A 35 55.33 -14.70 -8.17
C VAL A 35 54.08 -15.40 -8.67
N GLU A 36 54.21 -16.09 -9.80
CA GLU A 36 53.24 -17.10 -10.23
C GLU A 36 52.72 -17.77 -8.97
N PRO A 37 51.39 -17.80 -8.71
CA PRO A 37 50.90 -18.54 -7.56
C PRO A 37 51.27 -20.00 -7.84
N VAL A 38 52.44 -20.43 -7.36
CA VAL A 38 52.74 -21.83 -7.11
C VAL A 38 51.49 -22.26 -6.38
N PRO A 39 50.69 -23.19 -6.93
CA PRO A 39 49.52 -23.66 -6.23
C PRO A 39 50.09 -24.19 -4.93
N LYS A 40 49.95 -23.43 -3.84
CA LYS A 40 50.31 -23.92 -2.52
C LYS A 40 49.45 -25.17 -2.46
N PRO A 41 50.04 -26.39 -2.46
CA PRO A 41 49.23 -27.56 -2.24
C PRO A 41 48.52 -27.20 -0.95
N ILE A 42 47.18 -27.23 -0.97
CA ILE A 42 46.39 -27.00 0.23
C ILE A 42 46.96 -28.03 1.20
N LEU A 43 47.89 -27.60 2.07
CA LEU A 43 48.58 -28.47 2.99
C LEU A 43 47.44 -29.03 3.80
N ASN A 44 47.13 -30.30 3.54
CA ASN A 44 45.97 -31.00 4.07
C ASN A 44 45.68 -30.49 5.47
N ALA A 45 44.65 -29.64 5.60
CA ALA A 45 44.46 -28.74 6.74
C ALA A 45 44.18 -29.46 8.07
N PHE A 46 44.31 -30.78 8.07
CA PHE A 46 44.05 -31.69 9.15
C PHE A 46 45.33 -32.42 9.57
N SER A 47 45.61 -32.47 10.87
CA SER A 47 46.69 -33.28 11.46
C SER A 47 46.46 -34.79 11.23
N ALA A 48 47.49 -35.60 11.45
CA ALA A 48 47.37 -37.07 11.35
C ALA A 48 46.29 -37.62 12.31
N GLU A 49 46.20 -37.06 13.51
CA GLU A 49 45.16 -37.39 14.50
C GLU A 49 43.77 -37.00 14.00
N GLN A 50 43.60 -35.79 13.44
CA GLN A 50 42.32 -35.34 12.88
C GLN A 50 41.85 -36.24 11.73
N ARG A 51 42.79 -36.77 10.92
CA ARG A 51 42.45 -37.76 9.88
C ARG A 51 42.00 -39.09 10.50
N ALA A 52 42.67 -39.57 11.53
CA ALA A 52 42.31 -40.79 12.23
C ALA A 52 40.93 -40.69 12.91
N ASP A 53 40.54 -39.49 13.38
CA ASP A 53 39.21 -39.27 13.92
C ASP A 53 38.13 -39.17 12.84
N LEU A 54 38.42 -38.52 11.71
CA LEU A 54 37.52 -38.51 10.56
C LEU A 54 37.25 -39.92 10.02
N THR A 55 38.25 -40.80 9.99
CA THR A 55 38.06 -42.21 9.57
C THR A 55 37.29 -43.06 10.58
N LYS A 56 37.30 -42.70 11.87
CA LYS A 56 36.40 -43.31 12.87
C LYS A 56 34.97 -42.83 12.67
N VAL A 57 34.76 -41.52 12.49
CA VAL A 57 33.43 -40.91 12.31
C VAL A 57 32.77 -41.37 11.00
N SER A 58 33.55 -41.56 9.93
CA SER A 58 33.03 -42.01 8.63
C SER A 58 32.44 -43.43 8.63
N LYS A 59 32.73 -44.24 9.66
CA LYS A 59 32.16 -45.59 9.82
C LYS A 59 30.70 -45.56 10.28
N PHE A 60 30.23 -44.44 10.82
CA PHE A 60 28.85 -44.29 11.28
C PHE A 60 27.95 -43.83 10.13
N HIS A 61 26.84 -44.52 9.93
CA HIS A 61 25.82 -44.09 8.97
C HIS A 61 24.98 -42.96 9.59
N ILE A 62 25.22 -41.72 9.16
CA ILE A 62 24.44 -40.56 9.59
C ILE A 62 23.23 -40.43 8.66
N TYR A 63 22.05 -40.83 9.13
CA TYR A 63 20.81 -40.62 8.38
C TYR A 63 20.56 -39.11 8.17
N PRO A 64 20.18 -38.68 6.94
CA PRO A 64 19.89 -37.28 6.70
C PRO A 64 18.68 -36.83 7.53
N ARG A 65 18.72 -35.59 8.02
CA ARG A 65 17.56 -35.01 8.69
C ARG A 65 16.41 -34.88 7.68
N VAL A 66 15.20 -35.24 8.11
CA VAL A 66 13.98 -34.96 7.35
C VAL A 66 13.94 -33.47 6.95
N PRO A 67 13.68 -33.13 5.67
CA PRO A 67 13.69 -31.75 5.22
C PRO A 67 12.67 -30.92 6.02
N SER A 68 13.14 -29.81 6.60
CA SER A 68 12.28 -28.93 7.38
C SER A 68 11.51 -27.98 6.47
N VAL A 69 10.30 -27.55 6.87
CA VAL A 69 9.52 -26.54 6.13
C VAL A 69 10.30 -25.23 5.93
N ARG A 70 11.26 -24.92 6.82
CA ARG A 70 12.13 -23.74 6.70
C ARG A 70 13.11 -23.84 5.55
N THR A 71 13.46 -25.07 5.13
CA THR A 71 14.33 -25.32 3.98
C THR A 71 13.64 -24.92 2.68
N THR A 72 12.31 -25.14 2.59
CA THR A 72 11.51 -24.76 1.40
C THR A 72 10.99 -23.32 1.49
N HIS A 73 10.64 -22.86 2.69
CA HIS A 73 10.08 -21.53 2.94
C HIS A 73 10.88 -20.82 4.06
N PRO A 74 11.98 -20.13 3.72
CA PRO A 74 12.77 -19.40 4.70
C PRO A 74 11.98 -18.31 5.43
N ASP A 75 11.08 -17.60 4.74
CA ASP A 75 10.14 -16.63 5.32
C ASP A 75 8.68 -16.99 4.99
N PRO A 76 7.90 -17.51 5.95
CA PRO A 76 6.49 -17.83 5.73
C PRO A 76 5.55 -16.61 5.84
N MET A 77 6.03 -15.45 6.30
CA MET A 77 5.17 -14.30 6.62
C MET A 77 4.40 -13.73 5.42
N PRO A 78 5.00 -13.55 4.22
CA PRO A 78 4.28 -13.04 3.06
C PRO A 78 3.18 -14.00 2.58
N ALA A 79 3.48 -15.31 2.57
CA ALA A 79 2.53 -16.35 2.19
C ALA A 79 1.34 -16.41 3.17
N LEU A 80 1.62 -16.28 4.47
CA LEU A 80 0.60 -16.19 5.52
C LEU A 80 -0.29 -14.96 5.30
N LEU A 81 0.31 -13.78 5.10
CA LEU A 81 -0.41 -12.52 4.89
C LEU A 81 -1.31 -12.60 3.66
N GLN A 82 -0.82 -13.15 2.54
CA GLN A 82 -1.62 -13.36 1.34
C GLN A 82 -2.81 -14.30 1.59
N LYS A 83 -2.60 -15.41 2.31
CA LYS A 83 -3.69 -16.32 2.71
C LYS A 83 -4.74 -15.63 3.57
N GLN A 84 -4.32 -14.79 4.52
CA GLN A 84 -5.24 -14.00 5.36
C GLN A 84 -6.02 -12.97 4.53
N LEU A 85 -5.36 -12.25 3.63
CA LEU A 85 -6.04 -11.29 2.76
C LEU A 85 -7.05 -11.99 1.84
N ALA A 86 -6.70 -13.11 1.22
CA ALA A 86 -7.61 -13.89 0.39
C ALA A 86 -8.83 -14.38 1.17
N LYS A 87 -8.66 -14.74 2.46
CA LYS A 87 -9.75 -15.13 3.34
C LYS A 87 -10.67 -13.96 3.72
N LEU A 88 -10.09 -12.78 3.98
CA LEU A 88 -10.84 -11.60 4.46
C LEU A 88 -11.48 -10.78 3.33
N ASP A 89 -10.89 -10.78 2.13
CA ASP A 89 -11.35 -10.05 0.95
C ASP A 89 -11.30 -10.97 -0.28
N PRO A 90 -12.22 -11.95 -0.38
CA PRO A 90 -12.21 -12.94 -1.48
C PRO A 90 -12.42 -12.30 -2.86
N THR A 91 -13.16 -11.20 -2.93
CA THR A 91 -13.39 -10.44 -4.18
C THR A 91 -12.21 -9.53 -4.53
N GLY A 92 -11.32 -9.23 -3.58
CA GLY A 92 -10.26 -8.23 -3.74
C GLY A 92 -10.78 -6.79 -3.86
N ALA A 93 -12.07 -6.55 -3.61
CA ALA A 93 -12.73 -5.27 -3.83
C ALA A 93 -12.19 -4.20 -2.85
N ARG A 94 -11.95 -4.58 -1.59
CA ARG A 94 -11.41 -3.66 -0.58
C ARG A 94 -9.95 -3.34 -0.86
N THR A 95 -9.20 -4.36 -1.27
CA THR A 95 -7.80 -4.22 -1.70
C THR A 95 -7.69 -3.26 -2.88
N ARG A 96 -8.55 -3.43 -3.90
CA ARG A 96 -8.64 -2.55 -5.07
C ARG A 96 -9.01 -1.11 -4.68
N LEU A 97 -10.02 -0.94 -3.82
CA LEU A 97 -10.51 0.36 -3.35
C LEU A 97 -9.41 1.18 -2.68
N PHE A 98 -8.49 0.54 -1.96
CA PHE A 98 -7.37 1.22 -1.32
C PHE A 98 -6.03 0.96 -2.00
N SER A 99 -5.98 0.47 -3.24
CA SER A 99 -4.72 0.29 -3.97
C SER A 99 -4.00 1.62 -4.22
N ARG A 100 -2.68 1.59 -4.43
CA ARG A 100 -1.92 2.79 -4.83
C ARG A 100 -1.99 3.02 -6.34
N GLU A 101 -2.04 1.92 -7.08
CA GLU A 101 -1.89 1.84 -8.53
C GLU A 101 -3.13 2.38 -9.26
N HIS A 102 -4.33 2.09 -8.78
CA HIS A 102 -5.54 2.52 -9.47
C HIS A 102 -5.85 4.01 -9.24
N ALA A 103 -6.26 4.69 -10.31
CA ALA A 103 -6.75 6.06 -10.23
C ALA A 103 -8.04 6.14 -9.41
N ASP A 104 -8.94 5.18 -9.61
CA ASP A 104 -10.27 5.12 -8.98
C ASP A 104 -10.25 4.74 -7.50
N SER A 105 -9.10 4.34 -6.95
CA SER A 105 -8.99 4.06 -5.51
C SER A 105 -9.32 5.30 -4.67
N ALA A 106 -9.75 5.08 -3.43
CA ALA A 106 -9.96 6.14 -2.45
C ALA A 106 -8.64 6.84 -2.14
N LYS A 107 -8.61 8.17 -2.29
CA LYS A 107 -7.44 9.00 -2.01
C LYS A 107 -7.69 9.86 -0.77
N VAL A 108 -6.61 10.18 -0.09
CA VAL A 108 -6.65 11.00 1.12
C VAL A 108 -7.26 12.38 0.81
N GLY A 109 -8.25 12.79 1.60
CA GLY A 109 -9.07 13.98 1.39
C GLY A 109 -10.44 13.71 0.76
N ASP A 110 -10.71 12.50 0.28
CA ASP A 110 -12.06 12.08 -0.11
C ASP A 110 -12.96 11.92 1.13
N VAL A 111 -14.28 11.97 0.94
CA VAL A 111 -15.25 11.65 2.01
C VAL A 111 -15.72 10.22 1.82
N LEU A 112 -15.51 9.40 2.85
CA LEU A 112 -15.86 7.99 2.86
C LEU A 112 -17.01 7.74 3.83
N MET A 113 -17.93 6.86 3.45
CA MET A 113 -18.92 6.25 4.32
C MET A 113 -18.45 4.85 4.68
N VAL A 114 -18.37 4.55 5.97
CA VAL A 114 -18.08 3.20 6.45
C VAL A 114 -19.33 2.65 7.10
N THR A 115 -19.88 1.60 6.51
CA THR A 115 -21.02 0.88 7.07
C THR A 115 -20.48 -0.27 7.90
N THR A 116 -20.93 -0.38 9.14
CA THR A 116 -20.61 -1.48 10.05
C THR A 116 -21.79 -2.45 10.16
N LYS A 117 -21.55 -3.66 10.66
CA LYS A 117 -22.59 -4.68 10.89
C LYS A 117 -23.60 -4.25 11.95
N GLY A 118 -23.16 -3.49 12.95
CA GLY A 118 -24.00 -2.91 13.98
C GLY A 118 -23.69 -1.42 14.10
N GLY A 119 -24.74 -0.62 14.25
CA GLY A 119 -24.66 0.82 14.42
C GLY A 119 -24.91 1.64 13.16
N GLU A 120 -24.88 2.95 13.34
CA GLU A 120 -25.04 3.93 12.28
C GLU A 120 -23.77 4.01 11.42
N PRO A 121 -23.87 4.10 10.07
CA PRO A 121 -22.71 4.26 9.22
C PRO A 121 -21.96 5.56 9.55
N PHE A 122 -20.65 5.47 9.69
CA PHE A 122 -19.81 6.64 9.96
C PHE A 122 -19.34 7.26 8.65
N ALA A 123 -19.68 8.52 8.43
CA ALA A 123 -19.19 9.31 7.31
C ALA A 123 -18.14 10.33 7.77
N GLY A 124 -17.05 10.46 7.01
CA GLY A 124 -16.02 11.44 7.34
C GLY A 124 -14.98 11.66 6.25
N ALA A 125 -14.27 12.77 6.39
CA ALA A 125 -13.11 13.09 5.58
C ALA A 125 -11.97 12.11 5.87
N PHE A 126 -11.39 11.55 4.81
CA PHE A 126 -10.32 10.59 4.88
C PHE A 126 -8.98 11.27 5.15
N LEU A 127 -8.50 11.18 6.40
CA LEU A 127 -7.29 11.87 6.85
C LEU A 127 -6.00 11.17 6.46
N GLN A 128 -5.94 9.84 6.62
CA GLN A 128 -4.75 9.04 6.36
C GLN A 128 -5.05 7.54 6.34
N ILE A 129 -4.13 6.77 5.74
CA ILE A 129 -4.13 5.31 5.70
C ILE A 129 -2.84 4.74 6.28
N ARG A 130 -2.97 3.71 7.13
CA ARG A 130 -1.88 2.87 7.61
C ARG A 130 -1.93 1.56 6.84
N ARG A 131 -0.89 1.24 6.07
CA ARG A 131 -0.81 0.01 5.28
C ARG A 131 0.07 -1.00 6.00
N ARG A 132 -0.51 -2.05 6.54
CA ARG A 132 0.17 -3.10 7.33
C ARG A 132 -0.46 -4.47 7.04
N GLY A 133 -0.48 -4.88 5.76
CA GLY A 133 -1.11 -6.14 5.36
C GLY A 133 -2.60 -6.20 5.71
N GLN A 134 -3.03 -7.26 6.38
CA GLN A 134 -4.40 -7.41 6.90
C GLN A 134 -4.82 -6.33 7.91
N ASP A 135 -3.85 -5.68 8.56
CA ASP A 135 -4.10 -4.66 9.58
C ASP A 135 -4.22 -3.24 9.00
N THR A 136 -4.41 -3.15 7.69
CA THR A 136 -4.58 -1.88 6.99
C THR A 136 -5.79 -1.13 7.56
N ALA A 137 -5.56 0.13 7.91
CA ALA A 137 -6.54 0.95 8.61
C ALA A 137 -6.64 2.33 7.97
N ILE A 138 -7.86 2.85 7.89
CA ILE A 138 -8.16 4.22 7.46
C ILE A 138 -8.59 5.04 8.66
N GLN A 139 -8.17 6.31 8.69
CA GLN A 139 -8.64 7.27 9.68
C GLN A 139 -9.60 8.24 9.03
N LEU A 140 -10.82 8.28 9.56
CA LEU A 140 -11.86 9.21 9.13
C LEU A 140 -12.08 10.26 10.21
N ARG A 141 -12.37 11.48 9.77
CA ARG A 141 -12.78 12.59 10.63
C ARG A 141 -14.17 13.05 10.21
N GLY A 142 -15.10 13.06 11.14
CA GLY A 142 -16.43 13.63 10.98
C GLY A 142 -16.71 14.64 12.09
N GLN A 143 -17.89 15.24 12.04
CA GLN A 143 -18.46 15.95 13.17
C GLN A 143 -19.77 15.31 13.55
N MET A 144 -19.94 15.04 14.84
CA MET A 144 -21.21 14.64 15.40
C MET A 144 -21.74 15.83 16.18
N MET A 145 -22.84 16.41 15.69
CA MET A 145 -23.34 17.70 16.16
C MET A 145 -22.27 18.79 16.07
N LYS A 146 -21.72 19.26 17.19
CA LYS A 146 -20.68 20.30 17.26
C LYS A 146 -19.31 19.76 17.67
N VAL A 147 -19.17 18.44 17.84
CA VAL A 147 -17.93 17.80 18.32
C VAL A 147 -17.27 17.05 17.17
N GLY A 148 -15.99 17.34 16.93
CA GLY A 148 -15.19 16.62 15.93
C GLY A 148 -14.79 15.23 16.44
N VAL A 149 -15.15 14.19 15.70
CA VAL A 149 -14.89 12.79 16.05
C VAL A 149 -13.95 12.18 15.00
N GLU A 150 -12.96 11.42 15.46
CA GLU A 150 -12.05 10.68 14.59
C GLU A 150 -12.07 9.19 14.92
N MET A 151 -12.17 8.36 13.89
CA MET A 151 -12.25 6.91 14.04
C MET A 151 -11.27 6.20 13.12
N TRP A 152 -10.66 5.13 13.63
CA TRP A 152 -9.87 4.19 12.84
C TRP A 152 -10.73 2.99 12.45
N PHE A 153 -10.83 2.73 11.16
CA PHE A 153 -11.48 1.54 10.64
C PHE A 153 -10.45 0.60 10.02
N LYS A 154 -10.48 -0.66 10.45
CA LYS A 154 -9.73 -1.75 9.84
C LYS A 154 -10.47 -2.21 8.59
N ILE A 155 -9.89 -2.00 7.41
CA ILE A 155 -10.61 -2.21 6.15
C ILE A 155 -10.98 -3.68 5.93
N TYR A 156 -10.15 -4.61 6.39
CA TYR A 156 -10.37 -6.05 6.27
C TYR A 156 -11.16 -6.63 7.46
N SER A 157 -11.65 -5.79 8.38
CA SER A 157 -12.49 -6.28 9.48
C SER A 157 -13.82 -6.82 8.92
N PRO A 158 -14.27 -8.00 9.38
CA PRO A 158 -15.58 -8.53 9.01
C PRO A 158 -16.73 -7.72 9.62
N THR A 159 -16.45 -6.85 10.60
CA THR A 159 -17.45 -5.93 11.17
C THR A 159 -17.76 -4.78 10.23
N VAL A 160 -16.82 -4.38 9.38
CA VAL A 160 -17.08 -3.40 8.32
C VAL A 160 -17.77 -4.13 7.18
N THR A 161 -18.99 -3.74 6.84
CA THR A 161 -19.78 -4.34 5.76
C THR A 161 -19.37 -3.76 4.42
N GLY A 162 -19.33 -2.43 4.31
CA GLY A 162 -19.03 -1.70 3.09
C GLY A 162 -18.31 -0.39 3.33
N ILE A 163 -17.53 0.04 2.35
CA ILE A 163 -16.87 1.35 2.34
C ILE A 163 -17.17 2.00 1.00
N ASP A 164 -17.91 3.11 1.04
CA ASP A 164 -18.34 3.84 -0.14
C ASP A 164 -17.63 5.20 -0.20
N ILE A 165 -17.23 5.59 -1.42
CA ILE A 165 -16.76 6.95 -1.68
C ILE A 165 -18.00 7.82 -1.95
N ILE A 166 -18.29 8.73 -1.03
CA ILE A 166 -19.43 9.66 -1.13
C ILE A 166 -19.07 10.81 -2.05
N TRP A 167 -17.91 11.42 -1.77
CA TRP A 167 -17.44 12.61 -2.46
C TRP A 167 -15.95 12.49 -2.71
N ARG A 168 -15.54 12.79 -3.94
CA ARG A 168 -14.15 12.83 -4.35
C ARG A 168 -13.64 14.25 -4.30
N ARG A 169 -12.42 14.41 -3.79
CA ARG A 169 -11.76 15.70 -3.81
C ARG A 169 -11.41 16.09 -5.25
N PRO A 170 -11.77 17.29 -5.73
CA PRO A 170 -11.53 17.70 -7.12
C PRO A 170 -10.03 17.79 -7.45
N LYS A 171 -9.21 18.17 -6.46
CA LYS A 171 -7.75 18.21 -6.59
C LYS A 171 -7.09 17.33 -5.55
N ARG A 172 -6.21 16.43 -5.99
CA ARG A 172 -5.47 15.52 -5.11
C ARG A 172 -4.71 16.29 -4.03
N ALA A 173 -4.77 15.78 -2.81
CA ALA A 173 -4.01 16.33 -1.70
C ALA A 173 -2.50 16.21 -1.93
N ARG A 174 -1.75 17.28 -1.61
CA ARG A 174 -0.28 17.28 -1.70
C ARG A 174 0.41 16.46 -0.59
N ARG A 175 -0.26 16.26 0.54
CA ARG A 175 0.26 15.53 1.70
C ARG A 175 -0.37 14.15 1.80
N ALA A 176 0.41 13.16 2.26
CA ALA A 176 -0.09 11.81 2.50
C ALA A 176 -0.98 11.69 3.77
N ARG A 177 -0.86 12.66 4.69
CA ARG A 177 -1.64 12.74 5.93
C ARG A 177 -2.18 14.16 6.08
N LEU A 178 -3.49 14.30 6.30
CA LEU A 178 -4.16 15.61 6.41
C LEU A 178 -4.53 15.95 7.85
N THR A 179 -3.65 15.65 8.80
CA THR A 179 -3.86 15.94 10.23
C THR A 179 -4.10 17.43 10.53
N TYR A 180 -3.71 18.32 9.61
CA TYR A 180 -3.99 19.75 9.71
C TYR A 180 -5.49 20.08 9.62
N MET A 181 -6.34 19.19 9.08
CA MET A 181 -7.80 19.34 9.02
C MET A 181 -8.46 19.36 10.40
N ARG A 182 -7.71 19.04 11.47
CA ARG A 182 -8.17 19.22 12.85
C ARG A 182 -8.29 20.69 13.26
N LYS A 183 -7.61 21.59 12.54
CA LYS A 183 -7.65 23.03 12.81
C LYS A 183 -8.92 23.62 12.19
N PRO A 184 -9.65 24.52 12.87
CA PRO A 184 -10.91 25.08 12.37
C PRO A 184 -10.83 25.66 10.94
N LYS A 185 -9.70 26.32 10.60
CA LYS A 185 -9.45 26.88 9.26
C LYS A 185 -9.54 25.85 8.12
N HIS A 186 -9.28 24.59 8.41
CA HIS A 186 -9.16 23.52 7.40
C HIS A 186 -10.14 22.37 7.65
N ASP A 187 -10.98 22.47 8.67
CA ASP A 187 -11.94 21.44 9.00
C ASP A 187 -13.04 21.43 7.95
N MET A 188 -13.48 20.24 7.53
CA MET A 188 -14.61 20.11 6.61
C MET A 188 -15.94 20.31 7.31
N GLY A 189 -15.95 20.17 8.64
CA GLY A 189 -17.17 20.26 9.42
C GLY A 189 -18.02 18.98 9.33
N SER A 190 -19.34 19.14 9.48
CA SER A 190 -20.29 18.06 9.23
C SER A 190 -20.33 17.71 7.74
N VAL A 191 -20.30 16.40 7.46
CA VAL A 191 -20.36 15.84 6.10
C VAL A 191 -21.75 15.33 5.73
N ASP A 192 -22.75 15.56 6.57
CA ASP A 192 -24.09 14.95 6.46
C ASP A 192 -24.82 15.39 5.19
N GLN A 193 -24.61 16.64 4.76
CA GLN A 193 -25.19 17.15 3.51
C GLN A 193 -24.67 16.39 2.28
N MET A 194 -23.38 16.02 2.26
CA MET A 194 -22.80 15.22 1.18
C MET A 194 -23.34 13.79 1.20
N VAL A 195 -23.49 13.21 2.39
CA VAL A 195 -24.11 11.88 2.57
C VAL A 195 -25.55 11.90 2.06
N PHE A 196 -26.32 12.92 2.41
CA PHE A 196 -27.71 13.08 2.00
C PHE A 196 -27.82 13.22 0.48
N ALA A 197 -27.01 14.08 -0.14
CA ALA A 197 -26.99 14.27 -1.59
C ALA A 197 -26.67 12.95 -2.33
N TRP A 198 -25.66 12.21 -1.87
CA TRP A 198 -25.28 10.92 -2.45
C TRP A 198 -26.38 9.86 -2.29
N LYS A 199 -27.01 9.78 -1.11
CA LYS A 199 -28.15 8.87 -0.88
C LYS A 199 -29.33 9.21 -1.79
N LYS A 200 -29.63 10.50 -1.96
CA LYS A 200 -30.68 11.00 -2.86
C LYS A 200 -30.39 10.61 -4.31
N GLU A 201 -29.18 10.88 -4.79
CA GLU A 201 -28.74 10.49 -6.15
C GLU A 201 -28.89 8.98 -6.37
N ARG A 202 -28.36 8.16 -5.46
CA ARG A 202 -28.48 6.69 -5.51
C ARG A 202 -29.93 6.22 -5.55
N TYR A 203 -30.82 6.83 -4.75
CA TYR A 203 -32.23 6.46 -4.72
C TYR A 203 -32.93 6.81 -6.04
N THR A 204 -32.69 8.01 -6.58
CA THR A 204 -33.27 8.44 -7.87
C THR A 204 -32.82 7.59 -9.05
N LEU A 205 -31.55 7.17 -9.08
CA LEU A 205 -31.04 6.27 -10.12
C LEU A 205 -31.69 4.88 -10.04
N ARG A 206 -31.92 4.37 -8.82
CA ARG A 206 -32.60 3.10 -8.62
C ARG A 206 -34.07 3.16 -9.04
N SER A 207 -34.80 4.23 -8.71
CA SER A 207 -36.21 4.35 -9.10
C SER A 207 -36.40 4.45 -10.61
N ARG A 208 -35.48 5.14 -11.31
CA ARG A 208 -35.51 5.27 -12.78
C ARG A 208 -35.26 3.94 -13.49
N ALA A 209 -34.31 3.13 -13.00
CA ALA A 209 -34.03 1.80 -13.58
C ALA A 209 -35.25 0.86 -13.50
N THR A 210 -36.02 0.92 -12.41
CA THR A 210 -37.23 0.10 -12.23
C THR A 210 -38.38 0.53 -13.14
N GLN A 211 -38.47 1.83 -13.48
CA GLN A 211 -39.52 2.34 -14.36
C GLN A 211 -39.28 1.99 -15.83
N SER A 212 -38.03 1.98 -16.31
CA SER A 212 -37.70 1.60 -17.69
C SER A 212 -37.91 0.11 -18.01
N GLY A 213 -38.07 -0.75 -16.99
CA GLY A 213 -38.29 -2.19 -17.15
C GLY A 213 -39.75 -2.65 -17.13
N LYS A 214 -40.72 -1.75 -16.88
CA LYS A 214 -42.15 -2.09 -16.95
C LYS A 214 -42.67 -1.77 -18.37
N PRO A 215 -43.12 -2.75 -19.17
CA PRO A 215 -43.82 -2.45 -20.41
C PRO A 215 -45.10 -1.69 -20.04
N SER A 216 -45.24 -0.47 -20.54
CA SER A 216 -46.46 0.32 -20.39
C SER A 216 -47.60 -0.44 -21.08
N GLY A 217 -48.43 -1.14 -20.30
CA GLY A 217 -49.66 -1.74 -20.77
C GLY A 217 -50.49 -0.66 -21.48
N ARG A 218 -50.79 -0.89 -22.75
CA ARG A 218 -51.68 -0.07 -23.58
C ARG A 218 -52.96 0.21 -22.80
N GLN A 219 -53.14 1.43 -22.31
CA GLN A 219 -54.45 1.90 -21.92
C GLN A 219 -55.23 2.13 -23.22
N HIS A 220 -56.23 1.28 -23.46
CA HIS A 220 -57.19 1.42 -24.54
C HIS A 220 -57.79 2.84 -24.51
N ALA A 221 -57.57 3.59 -25.58
CA ALA A 221 -58.26 4.86 -25.81
C ALA A 221 -59.76 4.58 -25.92
N LYS A 222 -60.54 5.12 -24.97
CA LYS A 222 -61.99 5.30 -25.15
C LYS A 222 -62.18 6.30 -26.29
N ILE A 223 -62.45 5.79 -27.49
CA ILE A 223 -62.88 6.60 -28.62
C ILE A 223 -64.28 7.11 -28.31
N LEU A 224 -64.34 8.44 -28.23
CA LEU A 224 -65.51 9.29 -28.20
C LEU A 224 -66.41 8.97 -29.41
N GLY A 225 -67.64 8.52 -29.15
CA GLY A 225 -68.60 8.24 -30.21
C GLY A 225 -70.00 8.17 -29.67
N GLN A 226 -70.71 9.31 -29.69
CA GLN A 226 -72.11 9.40 -30.12
C GLN A 226 -72.56 10.86 -30.10
N LYS A 227 -72.49 11.49 -31.27
CA LYS A 227 -73.35 12.60 -31.65
C LYS A 227 -73.95 12.21 -32.98
N ARG A 228 -75.24 11.88 -33.02
CA ARG A 228 -76.07 11.97 -34.24
C ARG A 228 -77.56 11.79 -33.93
N LYS A 229 -78.27 12.88 -34.24
CA LYS A 229 -79.72 13.09 -34.46
C LYS A 229 -80.61 12.97 -33.24
#